data_AF-A0A4Q4UPW8-F1
#
_entry.id   AF-A0A4Q4UPW8-F1
#
_cell.length_a   1.000
_cell.length_b   1.000
_cell.length_c   1.000
_cell.angle_alpha   90.00
_cell.angle_beta   90.00
_cell.angle_gamma   90.00
#
_symmetry.space_group_name_H-M   'P 1'
#
loop_
_entity.id
_entity.type
_entity.pdbx_description
1 polymer ?
#
loop_
_entity_poly.entity_id
_entity_poly.type
_entity_poly.pdbx_seq_one_letter_code
_entity_poly.pdbx_strand_id
1 'polypeptide(L)'
;MLFQLPSAVNSTDGHLSLTRVSLKTTLGPRAVSATSNIPNRAPAYLCFHFIFAYGVLSSRTLKQWSGIDHKESPRYDLRNESAYADAVENYAFFVGAISSVTFAAVEREYVNRAGFVYTVTRAAYGLVYILIDHPLWSQIRGVTWWIGNGSCLYLLWKASGKLNRCLVPAVF
;
A
#
# COMPACT_ATOMS: atom_id res chain seq x y z
N MET A 1 21.65 -63.30 9.27
CA MET A 1 20.48 -62.80 10.00
C MET A 1 19.52 -62.20 8.98
N LEU A 2 18.27 -62.64 9.01
CA LEU A 2 17.29 -62.52 7.95
C LEU A 2 16.71 -61.10 7.79
N PHE A 3 16.52 -60.79 6.52
CA PHE A 3 15.59 -59.85 5.91
C PHE A 3 14.19 -59.91 6.54
N GLN A 4 13.58 -58.77 6.87
CA GLN A 4 12.12 -58.65 6.90
C GLN A 4 11.68 -57.18 6.65
N LEU A 5 11.25 -56.93 5.41
CA LEU A 5 10.33 -55.85 5.06
C LEU A 5 8.95 -56.15 5.68
N PRO A 6 8.15 -55.13 6.04
CA PRO A 6 6.71 -55.30 6.11
C PRO A 6 6.09 -55.24 4.70
N SER A 7 5.42 -56.33 4.34
CA SER A 7 4.68 -56.55 3.11
C SER A 7 3.40 -55.71 3.00
N ALA A 8 2.99 -55.51 1.75
CA ALA A 8 1.91 -54.66 1.26
C ALA A 8 0.49 -54.99 1.77
N VAL A 9 -0.33 -53.93 1.87
CA VAL A 9 -1.79 -54.00 1.63
C VAL A 9 -2.07 -53.29 0.30
N ASN A 10 -2.81 -54.02 -0.55
CA ASN A 10 -3.28 -53.80 -1.92
C ASN A 10 -3.96 -52.43 -2.15
N SER A 11 -3.61 -51.67 -3.20
CA SER A 11 -4.35 -51.53 -4.49
C SER A 11 -5.87 -51.41 -4.31
N THR A 12 -6.54 -50.28 -4.57
CA THR A 12 -6.69 -49.53 -5.83
C THR A 12 -7.00 -48.05 -5.48
N ASP A 13 -6.40 -47.02 -6.10
CA ASP A 13 -6.88 -46.39 -7.33
C ASP A 13 -5.80 -45.39 -7.81
N GLY A 14 -5.35 -45.55 -9.06
CA GLY A 14 -4.51 -44.57 -9.71
C GLY A 14 -5.32 -43.38 -10.17
N HIS A 15 -5.07 -42.18 -9.64
CA HIS A 15 -5.16 -40.93 -10.40
C HIS A 15 -4.49 -39.77 -9.64
N LEU A 16 -3.35 -39.30 -10.15
CA LEU A 16 -2.77 -37.98 -9.86
C LEU A 16 -2.40 -37.67 -8.40
N SER A 17 -1.20 -38.08 -7.98
CA SER A 17 -0.42 -37.32 -6.99
C SER A 17 0.04 -35.98 -7.60
N LEU A 18 -0.92 -35.13 -7.95
CA LEU A 18 -0.71 -33.72 -8.14
C LEU A 18 -0.44 -33.15 -6.75
N THR A 19 0.77 -32.66 -6.57
CA THR A 19 1.21 -31.79 -5.48
C THR A 19 0.18 -30.69 -5.26
N ARG A 20 -0.83 -30.94 -4.42
CA ARG A 20 -1.73 -29.90 -3.92
C ARG A 20 -0.93 -29.10 -2.91
N VAL A 21 -0.05 -28.22 -3.40
CA VAL A 21 0.31 -27.03 -2.63
C VAL A 21 -0.99 -26.28 -2.44
N SER A 22 -1.62 -26.55 -1.30
CA SER A 22 -2.89 -25.94 -0.96
C SER A 22 -2.71 -24.43 -1.02
N LEU A 23 -3.45 -23.76 -1.90
CA LEU A 23 -3.47 -22.30 -2.02
C LEU A 23 -3.71 -21.64 -0.64
N LYS A 24 -4.36 -22.37 0.28
CA LYS A 24 -4.59 -21.97 1.67
C LYS A 24 -3.31 -21.93 2.53
N THR A 25 -2.28 -22.71 2.21
CA THR A 25 -0.99 -22.71 2.92
C THR A 25 -0.07 -21.58 2.45
N THR A 26 -0.24 -21.09 1.22
CA THR A 26 0.52 -19.96 0.68
C THR A 26 -0.12 -18.60 1.00
N LEU A 27 -1.43 -18.56 1.25
CA LEU A 27 -2.22 -17.36 1.62
C LEU A 27 -2.65 -17.32 3.09
N GLY A 28 -2.11 -18.21 3.94
CA GLY A 28 -2.29 -18.05 5.38
C GLY A 28 -1.71 -16.69 5.79
N PRO A 29 -2.46 -15.82 6.52
CA PRO A 29 -1.87 -14.61 7.08
C PRO A 29 -0.68 -15.07 7.91
N ARG A 30 0.55 -14.82 7.44
CA ARG A 30 1.76 -15.14 8.19
C ARG A 30 1.59 -14.43 9.52
N ALA A 31 1.30 -15.19 10.57
CA ALA A 31 1.17 -14.69 11.92
C ALA A 31 2.48 -13.93 12.18
N VAL A 32 2.38 -12.60 12.19
CA VAL A 32 3.56 -11.78 12.41
C VAL A 32 4.05 -12.16 13.79
N SER A 33 5.27 -12.68 13.86
CA SER A 33 5.95 -13.00 15.12
C SER A 33 5.69 -11.86 16.10
N ALA A 34 5.05 -12.20 17.23
CA ALA A 34 4.63 -11.29 18.28
C ALA A 34 5.82 -10.76 19.10
N THR A 35 6.98 -10.53 18.47
CA THR A 35 8.24 -10.15 19.12
C THR A 35 8.49 -8.64 19.14
N SER A 36 7.54 -7.81 18.69
CA SER A 36 7.60 -6.35 18.87
C SER A 36 6.25 -5.82 19.36
N ASN A 37 6.25 -5.09 20.48
CA ASN A 37 5.10 -4.36 21.02
C ASN A 37 4.79 -3.09 20.20
N ILE A 38 5.07 -3.11 18.89
CA ILE A 38 4.89 -1.96 18.00
C ILE A 38 3.59 -2.17 17.22
N PRO A 39 2.54 -1.34 17.43
CA PRO A 39 1.27 -1.51 16.74
C PRO A 39 1.40 -1.25 15.24
N ASN A 40 0.68 -2.00 14.40
CA ASN A 40 0.66 -1.76 12.96
C ASN A 40 -0.33 -0.63 12.61
N ARG A 41 0.19 0.53 12.18
CA ARG A 41 -0.64 1.69 11.79
C ARG A 41 -0.96 1.74 10.29
N ALA A 42 -0.43 0.82 9.49
CA ALA A 42 -0.68 0.75 8.04
C ALA A 42 -2.17 0.82 7.65
N PRO A 43 -3.10 0.01 8.22
CA PRO A 43 -4.51 0.07 7.84
C PRO A 43 -5.15 1.43 8.17
N ALA A 44 -4.75 2.07 9.27
CA ALA A 44 -5.24 3.40 9.62
C ALA A 44 -4.83 4.46 8.58
N TYR A 45 -3.58 4.39 8.09
CA TYR A 45 -3.13 5.28 7.02
C TYR A 45 -3.91 5.04 5.72
N LEU A 46 -4.18 3.78 5.34
CA LEU A 46 -4.96 3.47 4.15
C LEU A 46 -6.38 4.04 4.24
N CYS A 47 -7.07 3.83 5.37
CA CYS A 47 -8.41 4.39 5.60
C CYS A 47 -8.42 5.92 5.50
N PHE A 48 -7.43 6.57 6.13
CA PHE A 48 -7.30 8.03 6.05
C PHE A 48 -7.16 8.51 4.60
N HIS A 49 -6.25 7.92 3.82
CA HIS A 49 -6.02 8.35 2.44
C HIS A 49 -7.20 8.05 1.52
N PHE A 50 -7.93 6.95 1.75
CA PHE A 50 -9.18 6.68 1.04
C PHE A 50 -10.21 7.78 1.31
N ILE A 51 -10.47 8.11 2.58
CA ILE A 51 -11.42 9.16 2.95
C ILE A 51 -10.93 10.54 2.46
N PHE A 52 -9.64 10.79 2.50
CA PHE A 52 -9.07 12.06 2.02
C PHE A 52 -9.25 12.23 0.51
N ALA A 53 -8.88 11.21 -0.28
CA ALA A 53 -9.02 11.26 -1.74
C ALA A 53 -10.48 11.27 -2.19
N TYR A 54 -11.31 10.36 -1.67
CA TYR A 54 -12.68 10.16 -2.13
C TYR A 54 -13.75 10.92 -1.34
N GLY A 55 -13.45 11.36 -0.12
CA GLY A 55 -14.38 12.14 0.71
C GLY A 55 -14.09 13.65 0.63
N VAL A 56 -12.83 14.05 0.84
CA VAL A 56 -12.46 15.47 0.94
C VAL A 56 -12.19 16.08 -0.43
N LEU A 57 -11.33 15.45 -1.24
CA LEU A 57 -10.93 15.97 -2.55
C LEU A 57 -11.97 15.70 -3.66
N SER A 58 -12.73 14.61 -3.55
CA SER A 58 -13.80 14.25 -4.49
C SER A 58 -15.15 14.96 -4.19
N SER A 59 -15.11 16.22 -3.78
CA SER A 59 -16.32 17.04 -3.49
C SER A 59 -17.26 17.26 -4.69
N ARG A 60 -16.99 16.64 -5.85
CA ARG A 60 -17.81 16.68 -7.06
C ARG A 60 -19.24 16.19 -6.82
N THR A 61 -19.44 15.07 -6.13
CA THR A 61 -20.79 14.53 -5.85
C THR A 61 -21.59 15.41 -4.89
N LEU A 62 -20.93 16.03 -3.91
CA LEU A 62 -21.59 16.95 -2.97
C LEU A 62 -21.96 18.28 -3.65
N LYS A 63 -21.10 18.78 -4.54
CA LYS A 63 -21.34 20.00 -5.35
C LYS A 63 -22.46 19.78 -6.38
N GLN A 64 -22.53 18.61 -6.98
CA GLN A 64 -23.63 18.21 -7.88
C GLN A 64 -24.95 18.05 -7.12
N TRP A 65 -24.93 17.43 -5.93
CA TRP A 65 -26.14 17.26 -5.11
C TRP A 65 -26.67 18.59 -4.54
N SER A 66 -25.79 19.54 -4.23
CA SER A 66 -26.15 20.86 -3.73
C SER A 66 -26.52 21.88 -4.83
N GLY A 67 -26.40 21.53 -6.12
CA GLY A 67 -26.72 22.44 -7.22
C GLY A 67 -25.77 23.65 -7.34
N ILE A 68 -24.62 23.61 -6.65
CA ILE A 68 -23.60 24.68 -6.63
C ILE A 68 -22.58 24.48 -7.76
N ASP A 69 -22.93 23.69 -8.79
CA ASP A 69 -22.09 23.46 -9.96
C ASP A 69 -22.23 24.63 -10.96
N HIS A 70 -21.92 25.83 -10.48
CA HIS A 70 -21.82 27.03 -11.29
C HIS A 70 -20.34 27.14 -11.70
N LYS A 71 -20.03 26.82 -12.96
CA LYS A 71 -18.68 26.84 -13.58
C LYS A 71 -18.09 28.25 -13.71
N GLU A 72 -18.26 29.11 -12.71
CA GLU A 72 -17.90 30.53 -12.78
C GLU A 72 -16.38 30.75 -12.76
N SER A 73 -15.60 29.78 -12.27
CA SER A 73 -14.14 29.90 -12.20
C SER A 73 -13.39 28.68 -12.77
N PRO A 74 -13.16 28.65 -14.10
CA PRO A 74 -12.46 27.54 -14.78
C PRO A 74 -11.10 27.18 -14.17
N ARG A 75 -10.40 28.13 -13.54
CA ARG A 75 -9.11 27.89 -12.88
C ARG A 75 -9.23 27.16 -11.54
N TYR A 76 -10.29 27.39 -10.78
CA TYR A 76 -10.49 26.74 -9.48
C TYR A 76 -10.91 25.29 -9.66
N ASP A 77 -11.84 25.04 -10.58
CA ASP A 77 -12.30 23.70 -10.90
C ASP A 77 -11.12 22.82 -11.37
N LEU A 78 -10.32 23.30 -12.34
CA LEU A 78 -9.14 22.59 -12.86
C LEU A 78 -8.12 22.23 -11.77
N ARG A 79 -7.95 23.10 -10.76
CA ARG A 79 -7.04 22.85 -9.63
C ARG A 79 -7.58 21.78 -8.67
N ASN A 80 -8.88 21.78 -8.41
CA ASN A 80 -9.50 20.73 -7.62
C ASN A 80 -9.47 19.38 -8.36
N GLU A 81 -9.69 19.38 -9.68
CA GLU A 81 -9.60 18.17 -10.51
C GLU A 81 -8.19 17.57 -10.49
N SER A 82 -7.18 18.41 -10.65
CA SER A 82 -5.77 17.98 -10.63
C SER A 82 -5.32 17.53 -9.24
N ALA A 83 -5.78 18.17 -8.17
CA ALA A 83 -5.53 17.71 -6.80
C ALA A 83 -6.16 16.35 -6.51
N TYR A 84 -7.38 16.12 -6.99
CA TYR A 84 -8.06 14.83 -6.88
C TYR A 84 -7.35 13.73 -7.68
N ALA A 85 -6.99 14.00 -8.93
CA ALA A 85 -6.27 13.04 -9.77
C ALA A 85 -4.93 12.63 -9.12
N ASP A 86 -4.15 13.59 -8.65
CA ASP A 86 -2.90 13.31 -7.93
C ASP A 86 -3.15 12.51 -6.64
N ALA A 87 -4.21 12.81 -5.88
CA ALA A 87 -4.55 12.05 -4.68
C ALA A 87 -4.82 10.57 -4.97
N VAL A 88 -5.57 10.27 -6.04
CA VAL A 88 -5.91 8.90 -6.45
C VAL A 88 -4.69 8.12 -6.94
N GLU A 89 -3.86 8.74 -7.79
CA GLU A 89 -2.64 8.10 -8.33
C GLU A 89 -1.66 7.72 -7.22
N ASN A 90 -1.39 8.65 -6.31
CA ASN A 90 -0.46 8.39 -5.21
C ASN A 90 -1.08 7.45 -4.17
N TYR A 91 -2.40 7.45 -3.96
CA TYR A 91 -3.06 6.46 -3.12
C TYR A 91 -2.83 5.04 -3.65
N ALA A 92 -3.01 4.81 -4.95
CA ALA A 92 -2.72 3.52 -5.57
C ALA A 92 -1.26 3.10 -5.38
N PHE A 93 -0.32 4.05 -5.56
CA PHE A 93 1.10 3.79 -5.35
C PHE A 93 1.42 3.42 -3.88
N PHE A 94 0.82 4.12 -2.92
CA PHE A 94 0.98 3.84 -1.49
C PHE A 94 0.39 2.49 -1.09
N VAL A 95 -0.79 2.13 -1.62
CA VAL A 95 -1.41 0.80 -1.43
C VAL A 95 -0.48 -0.29 -1.96
N GLY A 96 0.11 -0.09 -3.14
CA GLY A 96 1.11 -1.00 -3.71
C GLY A 96 2.31 -1.20 -2.77
N ALA A 97 2.90 -0.10 -2.30
CA ALA A 97 4.03 -0.14 -1.37
C ALA A 97 3.68 -0.85 -0.04
N ILE A 98 2.53 -0.52 0.57
CA ILE A 98 2.06 -1.17 1.82
C ILE A 98 1.79 -2.66 1.60
N SER A 99 1.25 -3.05 0.44
CA SER A 99 1.03 -4.44 0.09
C SER A 99 2.34 -5.21 -0.07
N SER A 100 3.34 -4.62 -0.74
CA SER A 100 4.67 -5.22 -0.90
C SER A 100 5.39 -5.45 0.43
N VAL A 101 5.36 -4.47 1.35
CA VAL A 101 5.99 -4.63 2.68
C VAL A 101 5.24 -5.61 3.57
N THR A 102 3.91 -5.71 3.42
CA THR A 102 3.09 -6.70 4.12
C THR A 102 3.41 -8.11 3.62
N PHE A 103 3.51 -8.30 2.30
CA PHE A 103 3.88 -9.57 1.69
C PHE A 103 5.30 -10.01 2.06
N ALA A 104 6.27 -9.09 2.02
CA ALA A 104 7.65 -9.36 2.43
C ALA A 104 7.84 -9.44 3.97
N ALA A 105 6.78 -9.24 4.75
CA ALA A 105 6.79 -9.22 6.21
C ALA A 105 7.85 -8.27 6.80
N VAL A 106 8.03 -7.07 6.22
CA VAL A 106 8.98 -6.05 6.70
C VAL A 106 8.61 -5.59 8.12
N GLU A 107 9.60 -5.18 8.90
CA GLU A 107 9.41 -4.70 10.27
C GLU A 107 8.46 -3.49 10.35
N ARG A 108 7.58 -3.51 11.35
CA ARG A 108 6.47 -2.55 11.49
C ARG A 108 6.94 -1.12 11.78
N GLU A 109 8.13 -0.95 12.36
CA GLU A 109 8.71 0.37 12.63
C GLU A 109 8.91 1.17 11.35
N TYR A 110 9.50 0.56 10.31
CA TYR A 110 9.72 1.22 9.02
C TYR A 110 8.41 1.58 8.34
N VAL A 111 7.40 0.70 8.44
CA VAL A 111 6.06 0.93 7.88
C VAL A 111 5.38 2.09 8.58
N ASN A 112 5.44 2.15 9.91
CA ASN A 112 4.83 3.23 10.68
C ASN A 112 5.51 4.59 10.43
N ARG A 113 6.85 4.62 10.39
CA ARG A 113 7.58 5.87 10.16
C ARG A 113 7.37 6.41 8.75
N ALA A 114 7.48 5.54 7.73
CA ALA A 114 7.26 5.94 6.35
C ALA A 114 5.78 6.30 6.10
N GLY A 115 4.84 5.53 6.64
CA GLY A 115 3.40 5.82 6.55
C GLY A 115 3.00 7.14 7.21
N PHE A 116 3.63 7.49 8.34
CA PHE A 116 3.46 8.80 8.98
C PHE A 116 3.99 9.94 8.09
N VAL A 117 5.22 9.81 7.57
CA VAL A 117 5.82 10.80 6.67
C VAL A 117 4.95 10.99 5.43
N TYR A 118 4.53 9.90 4.78
CA TYR A 118 3.62 9.94 3.64
C TYR A 118 2.33 10.69 3.99
N THR A 119 1.71 10.37 5.12
CA THR A 119 0.44 10.99 5.55
C THR A 119 0.56 12.48 5.80
N VAL A 120 1.56 12.93 6.55
CA VAL A 120 1.79 14.36 6.82
C VAL A 120 2.04 15.11 5.52
N THR A 121 2.88 14.54 4.65
CA THR A 121 3.29 15.21 3.41
C THR A 121 2.11 15.36 2.44
N ARG A 122 1.24 14.34 2.32
CA ARG A 122 0.08 14.37 1.42
C ARG A 122 -1.07 15.20 1.98
N ALA A 123 -1.26 15.21 3.30
CA ALA A 123 -2.20 16.13 3.96
C ALA A 123 -1.77 17.59 3.74
N ALA A 124 -0.47 17.90 3.90
CA ALA A 124 0.09 19.22 3.62
C ALA A 124 -0.06 19.59 2.14
N TYR A 125 0.22 18.66 1.21
CA TYR A 125 0.04 18.87 -0.23
C TYR A 125 -1.41 19.26 -0.58
N GLY A 126 -2.40 18.53 -0.05
CA GLY A 126 -3.82 18.83 -0.29
C GLY A 126 -4.29 20.13 0.38
N LEU A 127 -3.83 20.42 1.61
CA LEU A 127 -4.14 21.69 2.30
C LEU A 127 -3.58 22.90 1.54
N VAL A 128 -2.34 22.83 1.07
CA VAL A 128 -1.73 23.89 0.24
C VAL A 128 -2.48 24.05 -1.09
N TYR A 129 -2.99 22.95 -1.66
CA TYR A 129 -3.77 22.98 -2.90
C TYR A 129 -5.11 23.72 -2.74
N ILE A 130 -5.77 23.56 -1.60
CA ILE A 130 -7.12 24.08 -1.35
C ILE A 130 -7.09 25.50 -0.76
N LEU A 131 -6.10 25.82 0.09
CA LEU A 131 -6.11 27.07 0.89
C LEU A 131 -5.22 28.20 0.37
N ILE A 132 -4.33 27.95 -0.59
CA ILE A 132 -3.29 28.93 -0.99
C ILE A 132 -3.26 29.17 -2.51
N ASP A 133 -3.38 30.43 -2.92
CA ASP A 133 -3.43 30.88 -4.33
C ASP A 133 -2.16 31.58 -4.83
N HIS A 134 -1.05 31.52 -4.08
CA HIS A 134 0.15 32.32 -4.39
C HIS A 134 1.16 31.58 -5.30
N PRO A 135 1.68 32.20 -6.38
CA PRO A 135 2.57 31.57 -7.36
C PRO A 135 3.92 31.03 -6.81
N LEU A 136 4.43 31.58 -5.70
CA LEU A 136 5.68 31.10 -5.07
C LEU A 136 5.53 29.76 -4.33
N TRP A 137 4.30 29.35 -4.02
CA TRP A 137 4.00 28.09 -3.32
C TRP A 137 3.92 26.86 -4.25
N SER A 138 4.06 27.08 -5.57
CA SER A 138 4.16 25.99 -6.57
C SER A 138 5.37 25.07 -6.34
N GLN A 139 6.45 25.58 -5.75
CA GLN A 139 7.66 24.78 -5.47
C GLN A 139 7.47 23.84 -4.27
N ILE A 140 6.68 24.25 -3.26
CA ILE A 140 6.35 23.41 -2.10
C ILE A 140 5.58 22.17 -2.53
N ARG A 141 4.71 22.32 -3.54
CA ARG A 141 4.01 21.20 -4.18
C ARG A 141 4.97 20.16 -4.74
N GLY A 142 6.03 20.59 -5.42
CA GLY A 142 7.07 19.69 -5.94
C GLY A 142 7.83 18.96 -4.82
N VAL A 143 8.26 19.70 -3.79
CA VAL A 143 9.01 19.12 -2.65
C VAL A 143 8.17 18.09 -1.88
N THR A 144 6.91 18.44 -1.57
CA THR A 144 5.98 17.53 -0.87
C THR A 144 5.64 16.30 -1.73
N TRP A 145 5.51 16.47 -3.04
CA TRP A 145 5.34 15.35 -3.97
C TRP A 145 6.54 14.40 -3.95
N TRP A 146 7.77 14.93 -4.04
CA TRP A 146 9.00 14.13 -3.99
C TRP A 146 9.17 13.38 -2.67
N ILE A 147 8.90 14.04 -1.54
CA ILE A 147 9.01 13.41 -0.22
C ILE A 147 7.98 12.29 -0.05
N GLY A 148 6.74 12.51 -0.49
CA GLY A 148 5.69 11.49 -0.48
C GLY A 148 6.09 10.26 -1.30
N ASN A 149 6.47 10.46 -2.56
CA ASN A 149 6.89 9.36 -3.44
C ASN A 149 8.17 8.68 -2.98
N GLY A 150 9.12 9.45 -2.44
CA GLY A 150 10.34 8.93 -1.82
C GLY A 150 10.04 7.96 -0.68
N SER A 151 9.02 8.23 0.14
CA SER A 151 8.62 7.33 1.23
C SER A 151 8.07 5.99 0.73
N CYS A 152 7.30 5.99 -0.37
CA CYS A 152 6.80 4.77 -1.02
C CYS A 152 7.93 3.96 -1.67
N LEU A 153 8.84 4.64 -2.39
CA LEU A 153 10.04 4.01 -2.97
C LEU A 153 10.94 3.40 -1.89
N TYR A 154 11.09 4.06 -0.74
CA TYR A 154 11.83 3.53 0.40
C TYR A 154 11.21 2.22 0.93
N LEU A 155 9.88 2.15 1.04
CA LEU A 155 9.17 0.94 1.46
C LEU A 155 9.35 -0.20 0.45
N LEU A 156 9.23 0.09 -0.85
CA LEU A 156 9.47 -0.89 -1.90
C LEU A 156 10.90 -1.43 -1.87
N TRP A 157 11.89 -0.55 -1.72
CA TRP A 157 13.30 -0.95 -1.63
C TRP A 157 13.56 -1.85 -0.42
N LYS A 158 12.97 -1.54 0.74
CA LYS A 158 13.06 -2.38 1.94
C LYS A 158 12.39 -3.74 1.75
N ALA A 159 11.24 -3.81 1.08
CA ALA A 159 10.57 -5.06 0.76
C ALA A 159 11.44 -5.95 -0.14
N SER A 160 11.96 -5.39 -1.23
CA SER A 160 12.82 -6.10 -2.18
C SER A 160 14.11 -6.60 -1.53
N GLY A 161 14.77 -5.77 -0.71
CA GLY A 161 15.99 -6.15 -0.01
C GLY A 161 15.78 -7.31 0.97
N LYS A 162 14.63 -7.34 1.67
CA LYS A 162 14.26 -8.45 2.55
C LYS A 162 14.00 -9.73 1.75
N LEU A 163 13.22 -9.62 0.68
CA LEU A 163 12.89 -10.76 -0.18
C LEU A 163 14.14 -11.39 -0.80
N ASN A 164 15.07 -10.58 -1.31
CA ASN A 164 16.31 -11.06 -1.91
C ASN A 164 17.14 -11.92 -0.94
N ARG A 165 17.25 -11.49 0.32
CA ARG A 165 17.97 -12.24 1.36
C ARG A 165 17.28 -13.53 1.77
N CYS A 166 15.97 -13.65 1.57
CA CYS A 166 15.23 -14.88 1.86
C CYS A 166 15.24 -15.87 0.70
N LEU A 167 15.29 -15.39 -0.54
CA LEU A 167 15.25 -16.24 -1.74
C LEU A 167 16.64 -16.73 -2.15
N VAL A 168 17.69 -15.91 -2.04
CA VAL A 168 19.07 -16.29 -2.41
C VAL A 168 19.61 -17.51 -1.63
N PRO A 169 19.41 -17.67 -0.30
CA PRO A 169 19.91 -18.84 0.42
C PRO A 169 19.09 -20.12 0.21
N ALA A 170 18.03 -20.10 -0.61
CA ALA A 170 17.26 -21.30 -0.97
C ALA A 170 17.66 -21.91 -2.31
N VAL A 171 18.61 -21.29 -3.03
CA VAL A 171 19.03 -21.66 -4.40
C VAL A 171 20.46 -22.25 -4.45
N PHE A 172 21.21 -22.17 -3.35
CA PHE A 172 22.53 -22.81 -3.17
C PHE A 172 22.49 -23.75 -1.97
#